data_AF-A0A7V9P7B0-F1
#
_entry.id   AF-A0A7V9P7B0-F1
#
_cell.length_a   1.000
_cell.length_b   1.000
_cell.length_c   1.000
_cell.angle_alpha   90.00
_cell.angle_beta   90.00
_cell.angle_gamma   90.00
#
_symmetry.space_group_name_H-M   'P 1'
#
loop_
_entity.id
_entity.type
_entity.pdbx_description
1 polymer ?
#
loop_
_entity_poly.entity_id
_entity_poly.type
_entity_poly.pdbx_seq_one_letter_code
_entity_poly.pdbx_strand_id
1 'polypeptide(L)'
;MPVADSIDTAQDFARTLFYVYLALIFAYIITSWIPLPYNVWLNRIQRFIYDVVDPYIRLFRRFVPQLSMGGLGLDLSPIVAILVLYALNAVIQQGIEALR
;
A
#
# COMPACT_ATOMS: atom_id res chain seq x y z
N MET A 1 -22.39 -2.26 25.39
CA MET A 1 -21.50 -3.05 26.29
C MET A 1 -20.08 -2.71 25.90
N PRO A 2 -19.14 -2.56 26.85
CA PRO A 2 -17.77 -2.10 26.58
C PRO A 2 -16.99 -2.90 25.52
N VAL A 3 -17.35 -4.18 25.34
CA VAL A 3 -16.70 -5.08 24.38
C VAL A 3 -17.07 -4.71 22.93
N ALA A 4 -18.32 -4.31 22.67
CA ALA A 4 -18.74 -3.91 21.32
C ALA A 4 -18.00 -2.64 20.84
N ASP A 5 -17.88 -1.64 21.71
CA ASP A 5 -17.17 -0.39 21.40
C ASP A 5 -15.67 -0.62 21.10
N SER A 6 -15.07 -1.64 21.73
CA SER A 6 -13.68 -2.02 21.49
C SER A 6 -13.47 -2.70 20.13
N ILE A 7 -14.45 -3.50 19.68
CA ILE A 7 -14.44 -4.16 18.37
C ILE A 7 -14.57 -3.11 17.27
N ASP A 8 -15.52 -2.18 17.41
CA ASP A 8 -15.72 -1.09 16.45
C ASP A 8 -14.44 -0.23 16.32
N THR A 9 -13.81 0.10 17.44
CA THR A 9 -12.53 0.83 17.46
C THR A 9 -11.43 0.07 16.72
N ALA A 10 -11.34 -1.25 16.88
CA ALA A 10 -10.35 -2.07 16.18
C ALA A 10 -10.61 -2.13 14.66
N GLN A 11 -11.87 -2.24 14.24
CA GLN A 11 -12.26 -2.21 12.82
C GLN A 11 -11.89 -0.88 12.17
N ASP A 12 -12.18 0.23 12.84
CA ASP A 12 -11.88 1.58 12.36
C ASP A 12 -10.39 1.84 12.28
N PHE A 13 -9.62 1.37 13.27
CA PHE A 13 -8.17 1.47 13.26
C PHE A 13 -7.56 0.70 12.08
N ALA A 14 -7.97 -0.57 11.88
CA ALA A 14 -7.49 -1.39 10.78
C ALA A 14 -7.85 -0.78 9.41
N ARG A 15 -9.08 -0.26 9.28
CA ARG A 15 -9.55 0.41 8.06
C ARG A 15 -8.76 1.68 7.76
N THR A 16 -8.45 2.47 8.79
CA THR A 16 -7.64 3.68 8.65
C THR A 16 -6.23 3.33 8.17
N LEU A 17 -5.58 2.32 8.78
CA LEU A 17 -4.27 1.85 8.34
C LEU A 17 -4.28 1.36 6.91
N PHE A 18 -5.32 0.61 6.52
CA PHE A 18 -5.50 0.16 5.13
C PHE A 18 -5.51 1.35 4.16
N TYR A 19 -6.32 2.38 4.41
CA TYR A 19 -6.40 3.55 3.53
C TYR A 19 -5.12 4.38 3.51
N VAL A 20 -4.46 4.54 4.65
CA VAL A 20 -3.16 5.23 4.72
C VAL A 20 -2.13 4.49 3.87
N TYR A 21 -2.05 3.17 4.00
CA TYR A 21 -1.09 2.37 3.24
C TYR A 21 -1.43 2.32 1.75
N LEU A 22 -2.72 2.25 1.40
CA LEU A 22 -3.18 2.35 0.02
C LEU A 22 -2.77 3.71 -0.59
N ALA A 23 -2.94 4.81 0.14
CA ALA A 23 -2.53 6.14 -0.31
C ALA A 23 -1.01 6.23 -0.52
N LEU A 24 -0.19 5.59 0.33
CA LEU A 24 1.26 5.50 0.14
C LEU A 24 1.63 4.75 -1.15
N ILE A 25 0.96 3.63 -1.44
CA ILE A 25 1.18 2.89 -2.70
C ILE A 25 0.78 3.74 -3.91
N PHE A 26 -0.35 4.46 -3.84
CA PHE A 26 -0.73 5.39 -4.90
C PHE A 26 0.31 6.50 -5.10
N ALA A 27 0.79 7.11 -4.02
CA ALA A 27 1.84 8.11 -4.08
C ALA A 27 3.14 7.54 -4.67
N TYR A 28 3.51 6.31 -4.32
CA TYR A 28 4.64 5.60 -4.93
C TYR A 28 4.47 5.46 -6.45
N ILE A 29 3.30 4.99 -6.92
CA ILE A 29 3.02 4.84 -8.36
C ILE A 29 3.14 6.18 -9.07
N ILE A 30 2.50 7.23 -8.55
CA ILE A 30 2.53 8.58 -9.14
C ILE A 30 3.95 9.12 -9.23
N THR A 31 4.70 9.05 -8.12
CA THR A 31 6.08 9.56 -8.05
C THR A 31 7.08 8.72 -8.84
N SER A 32 6.75 7.47 -9.16
CA SER A 32 7.56 6.63 -10.04
C SER A 32 7.38 6.98 -11.53
N TRP A 33 6.22 7.50 -11.93
CA TRP A 33 5.95 7.87 -13.32
C TRP A 33 6.25 9.35 -13.59
N ILE A 34 6.05 10.22 -12.60
CA ILE A 34 6.18 11.67 -12.74
C ILE A 34 7.46 12.12 -12.01
N PRO A 35 8.48 12.62 -12.75
CA PRO A 35 9.66 13.19 -12.12
C PRO A 35 9.27 14.47 -11.36
N LEU A 36 9.55 14.49 -10.06
CA LEU A 36 9.27 15.66 -9.22
C LEU A 36 10.34 16.75 -9.41
N PRO A 37 9.95 18.04 -9.37
CA PRO A 37 10.92 19.14 -9.40
C PRO A 37 11.82 19.10 -8.16
N TYR A 38 13.05 19.61 -8.30
CA TYR A 38 14.04 19.58 -7.23
C TYR A 38 13.60 20.46 -6.04
N ASN A 39 13.08 19.81 -5.01
CA ASN A 39 12.72 20.42 -3.73
C ASN A 39 13.11 19.46 -2.59
N VAL A 40 13.87 19.98 -1.61
CA VAL A 40 14.40 19.19 -0.49
C VAL A 40 13.30 18.47 0.29
N TRP A 41 12.15 19.12 0.48
CA TRP A 41 11.02 18.57 1.21
C TRP A 41 10.30 17.46 0.43
N LEU A 42 10.01 17.69 -0.85
CA LEU A 42 9.39 16.69 -1.72
C LEU A 42 10.27 15.45 -1.85
N ASN A 43 11.58 15.64 -2.04
CA ASN A 43 12.53 14.53 -2.14
C ASN A 43 12.64 13.74 -0.83
N ARG A 44 12.48 14.39 0.34
CA ARG A 44 12.43 13.69 1.63
C ARG A 44 11.14 12.86 1.78
N ILE A 45 9.99 13.40 1.39
CA ILE A 45 8.71 12.68 1.42
C ILE A 45 8.75 11.50 0.44
N GLN A 46 9.26 11.72 -0.78
CA GLN A 46 9.44 10.68 -1.77
C GLN A 46 10.31 9.55 -1.21
N ARG A 47 11.52 9.85 -0.70
CA ARG A 47 12.37 8.82 -0.09
C ARG A 47 11.66 8.03 0.99
N PHE A 48 10.93 8.70 1.89
CA PHE A 48 10.15 8.02 2.91
C PHE A 48 9.10 7.06 2.33
N ILE A 49 8.36 7.49 1.30
CA ILE A 49 7.39 6.63 0.62
C ILE A 49 8.08 5.40 0.03
N TYR A 50 9.22 5.58 -0.64
CA TYR A 50 9.99 4.48 -1.22
C TYR A 50 10.53 3.54 -0.13
N ASP A 51 11.06 4.06 0.97
CA ASP A 51 11.58 3.24 2.08
C ASP A 51 10.49 2.36 2.71
N VAL A 52 9.25 2.87 2.78
CA VAL A 52 8.10 2.16 3.36
C VAL A 52 7.44 1.20 2.36
N VAL A 53 7.26 1.62 1.11
CA VAL A 53 6.50 0.87 0.10
C VAL A 53 7.38 -0.11 -0.67
N ASP A 54 8.63 0.23 -0.98
CA ASP A 54 9.50 -0.60 -1.83
C ASP A 54 9.77 -1.99 -1.24
N PRO A 55 9.99 -2.21 0.08
CA PRO A 55 10.09 -3.56 0.64
C PRO A 55 8.88 -4.44 0.32
N TYR A 56 7.67 -3.87 0.40
CA TYR A 56 6.44 -4.58 0.11
C TYR A 56 6.32 -4.91 -1.38
N ILE A 57 6.60 -3.95 -2.26
CA ILE A 57 6.56 -4.12 -3.72
C ILE A 57 7.62 -5.14 -4.19
N ARG A 58 8.82 -5.11 -3.60
CA ARG A 58 9.92 -6.06 -3.90
C ARG A 58 9.53 -7.51 -3.64
N LEU A 59 8.66 -7.79 -2.67
CA LEU A 59 8.15 -9.15 -2.43
C LEU A 59 7.33 -9.69 -3.60
N PHE A 60 6.73 -8.82 -4.40
CA PHE A 60 5.93 -9.18 -5.58
C PHE A 60 6.76 -9.14 -6.88
N ARG A 61 7.86 -8.38 -6.92
CA ARG A 61 8.78 -8.34 -8.08
C ARG A 61 9.36 -9.72 -8.45
N ARG A 62 9.44 -10.66 -7.51
CA ARG A 62 9.87 -12.05 -7.79
C ARG A 62 8.81 -12.92 -8.46
N PHE A 63 7.53 -12.54 -8.33
CA PHE A 63 6.40 -13.29 -8.89
C PHE A 63 5.88 -12.68 -10.19
N VAL A 64 6.08 -11.38 -10.36
CA VAL A 64 5.63 -10.64 -11.54
C VAL A 64 6.84 -10.38 -12.43
N PRO A 65 6.88 -10.94 -13.66
CA PRO A 65 7.92 -10.61 -14.64
C PRO A 65 7.95 -9.10 -14.86
N GLN A 66 9.15 -8.52 -14.83
CA GLN A 66 9.37 -7.12 -15.16
C GLN A 66 9.09 -6.98 -16.67
N LEU A 67 7.92 -6.48 -17.04
CA LEU A 67 7.60 -6.24 -18.44
C LEU A 67 8.34 -4.96 -18.88
N SER A 68 9.56 -5.15 -19.37
CA SER A 68 10.31 -4.09 -20.05
C SER A 68 9.79 -3.97 -21.47
N MET A 69 8.88 -3.03 -21.70
CA MET A 69 8.28 -2.80 -23.01
C MET A 69 8.75 -1.44 -23.52
N GLY A 70 9.71 -1.45 -24.47
CA GLY A 70 10.14 -0.24 -25.17
C GLY A 70 10.92 0.78 -24.33
N GLY A 71 11.74 0.34 -23.37
CA GLY A 71 12.58 1.23 -22.55
C GLY A 71 11.90 1.85 -21.34
N LEU A 72 10.59 1.66 -21.17
CA LEU A 72 9.84 1.95 -19.95
C LEU A 72 9.51 0.61 -19.26
N GLY A 73 10.07 0.39 -18.07
CA GLY A 73 9.69 -0.75 -17.23
C GLY A 73 8.30 -0.52 -16.67
N LEU A 74 7.30 -1.27 -17.15
CA LEU A 74 5.97 -1.28 -16.53
C LEU A 74 6.00 -2.25 -15.35
N ASP A 75 6.25 -1.71 -14.16
CA ASP A 75 6.15 -2.44 -12.92
C ASP A 75 4.66 -2.69 -12.61
N LEU A 76 4.16 -3.90 -12.92
CA LEU A 76 2.82 -4.35 -12.52
C LEU A 76 2.77 -4.79 -11.04
N SER A 77 3.93 -4.85 -10.37
CA SER A 77 4.02 -5.24 -8.95
C SER A 77 3.16 -4.39 -7.99
N PRO A 78 2.97 -3.06 -8.18
CA PRO A 78 2.07 -2.28 -7.33
C PRO A 78 0.61 -2.69 -7.47
N ILE A 79 0.16 -3.12 -8.65
CA ILE A 79 -1.22 -3.59 -8.86
C ILE A 79 -1.45 -4.87 -8.05
N VAL A 80 -0.52 -5.83 -8.16
CA VAL A 80 -0.59 -7.08 -7.38
C VAL A 80 -0.52 -6.80 -5.88
N ALA A 81 0.34 -5.87 -5.46
CA ALA A 81 0.45 -5.43 -4.08
C ALA A 81 -0.88 -4.84 -3.56
N ILE A 82 -1.55 -4.01 -4.35
CA ILE A 82 -2.88 -3.47 -4.00
C ILE A 82 -3.90 -4.60 -3.87
N LEU A 83 -3.95 -5.55 -4.80
CA LEU A 83 -4.88 -6.68 -4.74
C LEU A 83 -4.68 -7.51 -3.45
N VAL A 84 -3.43 -7.80 -3.10
CA VAL A 84 -3.10 -8.51 -1.86
C VAL A 84 -3.47 -7.69 -0.64
N LEU A 85 -3.25 -6.37 -0.66
CA LEU A 85 -3.65 -5.49 0.44
C LEU A 85 -5.17 -5.50 0.66
N TYR A 86 -5.96 -5.47 -0.42
CA TYR A 86 -7.42 -5.59 -0.33
C TYR A 86 -7.85 -6.94 0.23
N ALA A 87 -7.22 -8.04 -0.20
CA ALA A 87 -7.48 -9.37 0.33
C ALA A 87 -7.16 -9.47 1.84
N LEU A 88 -6.03 -8.91 2.27
CA LEU A 88 -5.65 -8.84 3.68
C LEU A 88 -6.66 -8.04 4.50
N ASN A 89 -7.07 -6.86 4.02
CA ASN A 89 -8.10 -6.08 4.70
C ASN A 89 -9.42 -6.84 4.80
N ALA A 90 -9.85 -7.52 3.74
CA ALA A 90 -11.07 -8.32 3.77
C ALA A 90 -11.00 -9.45 4.83
N VAL A 91 -9.85 -10.13 4.96
CA VAL A 91 -9.66 -11.19 5.98
C VAL A 91 -9.64 -10.59 7.38
N ILE A 92 -8.96 -9.46 7.59
CA ILE A 92 -8.91 -8.78 8.90
C ILE A 92 -10.31 -8.36 9.34
N GLN A 93 -11.07 -7.71 8.45
CA GLN A 93 -12.42 -7.24 8.77
C GLN A 93 -13.36 -8.41 9.07
N GLN A 94 -13.28 -9.51 8.32
CA GLN A 94 -14.05 -10.73 8.60
C GLN A 94 -13.66 -11.35 9.95
N GLY A 95 -12.35 -11.40 10.25
CA GLY A 95 -11.85 -11.93 11.51
C GLY A 95 -12.31 -11.11 12.72
N ILE A 96 -12.33 -9.78 12.60
CA ILE A 96 -12.83 -8.91 13.67
C ILE A 96 -14.35 -9.04 13.82
N GLU A 97 -15.11 -9.10 12.72
CA GLU A 97 -16.57 -9.31 12.79
C GLU A 97 -16.93 -10.66 13.43
N ALA A 98 -16.13 -11.71 13.21
CA ALA A 98 -16.35 -13.02 13.83
C ALA A 98 -16.18 -13.02 15.37
N LEU A 99 -15.60 -11.96 15.95
CA LEU A 99 -15.43 -11.80 17.40
C LEU A 99 -16.61 -11.07 18.07
N ARG A 100 -17.56 -10.58 17.27
CA ARG A 100 -18.74 -9.84 17.71
C ARG A 100 -19.87 -10.77 18.14
#